data_AF-A0A497BMI1-F1
#
_entry.id   AF-A0A497BMI1-F1
#
_cell.length_a   1.000
_cell.length_b   1.000
_cell.length_c   1.000
_cell.angle_alpha   90.00
_cell.angle_beta   90.00
_cell.angle_gamma   90.00
#
_symmetry.space_group_name_H-M   'P 1'
#
loop_
_entity.id
_entity.type
_entity.pdbx_description
1 polymer ?
#
loop_
_entity_poly.entity_id
_entity_poly.type
_entity_poly.pdbx_seq_one_letter_code
_entity_poly.pdbx_strand_id
1 'polypeptide(L)'
;MKIARNLAMIILTVSLLAWYGQGIVAGFSDTELSTENKMCSGFMALELNGYGGPGVEGEPLTVEHAVPCKHYFQDWLLTNLGTTTGTVYVTVQNLFSEEDAPGTGIASSEPELVAEEGGQVGQQTVAGLGVDLANLCDHVDMSVWYDLNGDGDVDDSGELIVDTKKISQLADLRIELGELPAPEGSTAGLGGGWGQYFTYHVGQDGACMTCSLMAGRNINAGAVTICNDGTSLYVHHDTRALGCGMSETHLYVGKNPPPTMAPGKFLCKDESLDGATCCEHVIPLSEICEYQLVRGKMKPVPGSEGVVPGDAVYIAAHCVVDIDGREETAWATPDSARLFRIAVHMQQLEDPNWTSDESLKWWPTNAYQGDTCFFDLLFELNQTRFARHWTWNMDDGLHFLVVDRGPP
;
A
#
# COMPACT_ATOMS: atom_id res chain seq x y z
N MET A 1 44.12 -57.33 13.20
CA MET A 1 43.46 -56.87 14.45
C MET A 1 43.61 -55.38 14.76
N LYS A 2 44.77 -54.72 14.60
CA LYS A 2 44.92 -53.27 14.88
C LYS A 2 44.05 -52.37 13.99
N ILE A 3 43.87 -52.70 12.72
CA ILE A 3 43.07 -51.89 11.78
C ILE A 3 41.58 -51.91 12.14
N ALA A 4 41.04 -53.07 12.52
CA ALA A 4 39.63 -53.19 12.95
C ALA A 4 39.34 -52.41 14.24
N ARG A 5 40.30 -52.33 15.17
CA ARG A 5 40.15 -51.57 16.41
C ARG A 5 40.15 -50.06 16.17
N ASN A 6 40.95 -49.59 15.22
CA ASN A 6 41.00 -48.18 14.86
C ASN A 6 39.75 -47.75 14.07
N LEU A 7 39.24 -48.61 13.19
CA LEU A 7 38.01 -48.33 12.44
C LEU A 7 36.78 -48.25 13.37
N ALA A 8 36.68 -49.14 14.35
CA ALA A 8 35.60 -49.13 15.33
C ALA A 8 35.64 -47.87 16.23
N MET A 9 36.83 -47.41 16.62
CA MET A 9 37.00 -46.16 17.40
C MET A 9 36.60 -44.91 16.60
N ILE A 10 36.95 -44.85 15.30
CA ILE A 10 36.57 -43.72 14.45
C ILE A 10 35.06 -43.67 14.26
N ILE A 11 34.43 -44.81 13.98
CA ILE A 11 32.97 -44.90 13.83
C ILE A 11 32.27 -44.51 15.13
N LEU A 12 32.77 -44.96 16.29
CA LEU A 12 32.20 -44.58 17.58
C LEU A 12 32.34 -43.08 17.87
N THR A 13 33.49 -42.48 17.51
CA THR A 13 33.76 -41.05 17.74
C THR A 13 32.90 -40.16 16.83
N VAL A 14 32.75 -40.52 15.56
CA VAL A 14 31.90 -39.78 14.61
C VAL A 14 30.42 -39.90 15.01
N SER A 15 29.97 -41.07 15.47
CA SER A 15 28.61 -41.25 15.97
C SER A 15 28.33 -40.50 17.28
N LEU A 16 29.32 -40.39 18.18
CA LEU A 16 29.21 -39.59 19.40
C LEU A 16 29.17 -38.09 19.10
N LEU A 17 29.95 -37.61 18.13
CA LEU A 17 29.92 -36.21 17.69
C LEU A 17 28.64 -35.89 16.92
N ALA A 18 28.08 -36.83 16.16
CA ALA A 18 26.78 -36.64 15.49
C ALA A 18 25.59 -36.66 16.47
N TRP A 19 25.69 -37.37 17.59
CA TRP A 19 24.66 -37.38 18.64
C TRP A 19 24.72 -36.13 19.53
N TYR A 20 25.91 -35.67 19.90
CA TYR A 20 26.07 -34.45 20.70
C TYR A 20 26.05 -33.16 19.86
N GLY A 21 26.25 -33.25 18.55
CA GLY A 21 26.42 -32.12 17.64
C GLY A 21 25.19 -31.71 16.84
N GLN A 22 23.97 -32.10 17.25
CA GLN A 22 22.75 -31.49 16.72
C GLN A 22 22.34 -30.30 17.58
N GLY A 23 22.88 -29.14 17.22
CA GLY A 23 22.47 -27.86 17.77
C GLY A 23 23.64 -26.90 17.90
N ILE A 24 23.88 -26.12 16.84
CA ILE A 24 24.52 -24.82 16.98
C ILE A 24 23.57 -23.99 17.85
N VAL A 25 23.79 -24.03 19.16
CA VAL A 25 23.36 -22.99 20.07
C VAL A 25 24.65 -22.36 20.57
N ALA A 26 24.92 -21.14 20.12
CA ALA A 26 25.87 -20.29 20.80
C ALA A 26 25.32 -20.03 22.20
N GLY A 27 25.74 -20.85 23.17
CA GLY A 27 25.37 -20.69 24.56
C GLY A 27 26.13 -19.52 25.16
N PHE A 28 25.51 -18.33 25.17
CA PHE A 28 25.82 -17.33 26.16
C PHE A 28 25.38 -17.88 27.52
N SER A 29 26.29 -18.56 28.22
CA SER A 29 26.07 -18.99 29.59
C SER A 29 26.51 -17.87 30.52
N ASP A 30 25.72 -16.80 30.59
CA ASP A 30 25.62 -16.05 31.83
C ASP A 30 24.52 -16.73 32.66
N THR A 31 24.84 -17.06 33.92
CA THR A 31 23.97 -17.84 34.82
C THR A 31 23.12 -16.92 35.69
N GLU A 32 23.03 -15.64 35.35
CA GLU A 32 22.00 -14.78 35.90
C GLU A 32 20.66 -15.12 35.23
N LEU A 33 19.76 -15.73 36.02
CA LEU A 33 18.34 -15.88 35.72
C LEU A 33 17.72 -14.49 35.55
N SER A 34 17.92 -13.88 34.39
CA SER A 34 17.16 -12.70 34.00
C SER A 34 15.74 -13.17 33.72
N THR A 35 14.91 -13.12 34.74
CA THR A 35 13.47 -13.40 34.65
C THR A 35 12.72 -12.30 33.89
N GLU A 36 13.43 -11.27 33.41
CA GLU A 36 12.86 -10.09 32.75
C GLU A 36 13.45 -9.78 31.36
N ASN A 37 14.50 -10.46 30.89
CA ASN A 37 15.02 -10.26 29.53
C ASN A 37 14.32 -11.15 28.51
N LYS A 38 13.06 -10.84 28.18
CA LYS A 38 12.45 -11.35 26.95
C LYS A 38 12.95 -10.50 25.79
N MET A 39 13.86 -11.03 24.97
CA MET A 39 14.12 -10.46 23.64
C MET A 39 12.93 -10.83 22.74
N CYS A 40 11.93 -9.95 22.65
CA CYS A 40 10.90 -10.07 21.62
C CYS A 40 11.56 -9.67 20.29
N SER A 41 11.81 -10.63 19.41
CA SER A 41 12.16 -10.31 18.02
C SER A 41 10.89 -9.75 17.36
N GLY A 42 10.82 -8.43 17.18
CA GLY A 42 9.82 -7.85 16.30
C GLY A 42 10.08 -8.31 14.86
N PHE A 43 9.03 -8.45 14.06
CA PHE A 43 9.17 -8.60 12.62
C PHE A 43 8.62 -7.37 11.93
N MET A 44 9.16 -7.07 10.75
CA MET A 44 8.71 -5.98 9.89
C MET A 44 8.18 -6.61 8.61
N ALA A 45 7.01 -6.18 8.19
CA ALA A 45 6.39 -6.63 6.95
C ALA A 45 5.64 -5.44 6.36
N LEU A 46 5.93 -5.10 5.12
CA LEU A 46 5.21 -4.05 4.40
C LEU A 46 4.21 -4.71 3.46
N GLU A 47 2.97 -4.23 3.50
CA GLU A 47 1.91 -4.60 2.58
C GLU A 47 1.49 -3.37 1.78
N LEU A 48 1.26 -3.59 0.48
CA LEU A 48 0.88 -2.56 -0.49
C LEU A 48 -0.50 -2.90 -1.04
N ASN A 49 -1.54 -2.09 -0.78
CA ASN A 49 -2.91 -2.38 -1.21
C ASN A 49 -3.34 -3.83 -0.92
N GLY A 50 -3.15 -4.34 0.29
CA GLY A 50 -3.55 -5.72 0.63
C GLY A 50 -2.76 -6.83 -0.10
N TYR A 51 -1.68 -6.48 -0.80
CA TYR A 51 -0.75 -7.41 -1.41
C TYR A 51 0.52 -7.53 -0.54
N GLY A 52 0.42 -8.33 0.52
CA GLY A 52 1.52 -8.66 1.42
C GLY A 52 2.09 -10.06 1.15
N GLY A 53 3.42 -10.15 1.01
CA GLY A 53 4.15 -11.41 0.86
C GLY A 53 5.33 -11.30 -0.11
N PRO A 54 6.42 -12.06 0.09
CA PRO A 54 7.48 -12.15 -0.90
C PRO A 54 6.91 -12.70 -2.22
N GLY A 55 7.03 -11.93 -3.31
CA GLY A 55 6.63 -12.35 -4.66
C GLY A 55 5.21 -11.99 -5.11
N VAL A 56 4.50 -11.10 -4.42
CA VAL A 56 3.20 -10.58 -4.90
C VAL A 56 3.40 -9.25 -5.63
N GLU A 57 3.22 -9.25 -6.94
CA GLU A 57 3.29 -8.05 -7.78
C GLU A 57 2.07 -7.14 -7.52
N GLY A 58 2.31 -5.84 -7.34
CA GLY A 58 1.22 -4.84 -7.28
C GLY A 58 0.76 -4.49 -8.70
N GLU A 59 -0.44 -3.90 -8.84
CA GLU A 59 -0.91 -3.44 -10.15
C GLU A 59 -0.08 -2.24 -10.62
N PRO A 60 0.54 -2.29 -11.82
CA PRO A 60 1.36 -1.19 -12.32
C PRO A 60 0.54 0.09 -12.54
N LEU A 61 1.17 1.26 -12.37
CA LEU A 61 0.61 2.48 -12.92
C LEU A 61 0.83 2.46 -14.44
N THR A 62 -0.23 2.16 -15.19
CA THR A 62 -0.24 2.28 -16.65
C THR A 62 -0.97 3.54 -17.06
N VAL A 63 -0.24 4.50 -17.65
CA VAL A 63 -0.82 5.72 -18.23
C VAL A 63 -0.85 5.62 -19.74
N GLU A 64 -1.96 5.18 -20.32
CA GLU A 64 -2.12 5.19 -21.77
C GLU A 64 -2.60 6.58 -22.26
N HIS A 65 -2.19 6.96 -23.47
CA HIS A 65 -2.65 8.21 -24.11
C HIS A 65 -2.37 9.45 -23.25
N ALA A 66 -1.12 9.59 -22.79
CA ALA A 66 -0.72 10.75 -21.99
C ALA A 66 -0.89 12.05 -22.79
N VAL A 67 -1.58 13.03 -22.20
CA VAL A 67 -1.79 14.35 -22.82
C VAL A 67 -0.90 15.36 -22.09
N PRO A 68 -0.22 16.27 -22.80
CA PRO A 68 0.50 17.38 -22.18
C PRO A 68 -0.40 18.12 -21.18
N CYS A 69 0.20 18.59 -20.08
CA CYS A 69 -0.51 19.34 -19.02
C CYS A 69 -1.57 18.55 -18.24
N LYS A 70 -1.72 17.24 -18.49
CA LYS A 70 -2.60 16.38 -17.70
C LYS A 70 -1.80 15.63 -16.65
N HIS A 71 -2.30 15.64 -15.43
CA HIS A 71 -1.78 14.83 -14.33
C HIS A 71 -2.47 13.47 -14.31
N TYR A 72 -1.69 12.44 -14.02
CA TYR A 72 -2.16 11.07 -13.85
C TYR A 72 -1.72 10.61 -12.47
N PHE A 73 -2.63 9.98 -11.73
CA PHE A 73 -2.43 9.65 -10.33
C PHE A 73 -2.59 8.15 -10.12
N GLN A 74 -1.82 7.61 -9.17
CA GLN A 74 -2.02 6.27 -8.65
C GLN A 74 -1.81 6.27 -7.15
N ASP A 75 -2.77 5.64 -6.48
CA ASP A 75 -2.82 5.57 -5.03
C ASP A 75 -2.55 4.14 -4.56
N TRP A 76 -1.76 4.05 -3.51
CA TRP A 76 -1.55 2.82 -2.76
C TRP A 76 -1.64 3.07 -1.26
N LEU A 77 -2.29 2.15 -0.56
CA LEU A 77 -2.32 2.09 0.88
C LEU A 77 -1.11 1.26 1.36
N LEU A 78 -0.20 1.92 2.09
CA LEU A 78 0.92 1.26 2.75
C LEU A 78 0.49 0.81 4.14
N THR A 79 0.66 -0.46 4.45
CA THR A 79 0.35 -1.02 5.77
C THR A 79 1.56 -1.74 6.34
N ASN A 80 1.98 -1.39 7.55
CA ASN A 80 2.93 -2.21 8.29
C ASN A 80 2.16 -3.40 8.86
N LEU A 81 2.56 -4.62 8.52
CA LEU A 81 2.03 -5.85 9.13
C LEU A 81 2.95 -6.35 10.25
N GLY A 82 4.06 -5.66 10.51
CA GLY A 82 5.01 -5.96 11.55
C GLY A 82 4.54 -5.57 12.95
N THR A 83 5.37 -5.85 13.95
CA THR A 83 5.12 -5.50 15.36
C THR A 83 5.92 -4.28 15.82
N THR A 84 6.69 -3.66 14.94
CA THR A 84 7.52 -2.49 15.22
C THR A 84 7.28 -1.41 14.17
N THR A 85 7.03 -0.19 14.62
CA THR A 85 7.00 1.01 13.76
C THR A 85 8.30 1.11 12.97
N GLY A 86 8.21 1.57 11.73
CA GLY A 86 9.39 1.79 10.91
C GLY A 86 9.27 2.92 9.93
N THR A 87 10.40 3.42 9.47
CA THR A 87 10.47 4.45 8.44
C THR A 87 10.36 3.82 7.07
N VAL A 88 9.42 4.31 6.26
CA VAL A 88 9.26 3.89 4.87
C VAL A 88 10.17 4.72 3.97
N TYR A 89 10.77 4.04 3.00
CA TYR A 89 11.49 4.67 1.92
C TYR A 89 10.92 4.19 0.59
N VAL A 90 10.94 5.07 -0.41
CA VAL A 90 10.66 4.72 -1.80
C VAL A 90 11.85 5.09 -2.66
N THR A 91 12.21 4.25 -3.61
CA THR A 91 13.25 4.52 -4.61
C THR A 91 12.67 4.28 -5.99
N VAL A 92 12.85 5.26 -6.88
CA VAL A 92 12.57 5.09 -8.31
C VAL A 92 13.82 4.47 -8.94
N GLN A 93 13.70 3.31 -9.58
CA GLN A 93 14.84 2.61 -10.19
C GLN A 93 14.47 2.06 -11.57
N ASN A 94 15.44 1.51 -12.31
CA ASN A 94 15.23 0.93 -13.64
C ASN A 94 14.45 1.85 -14.59
N LEU A 95 14.79 3.14 -14.58
CA LEU A 95 14.19 4.14 -15.45
C LEU A 95 14.76 3.99 -16.87
N PHE A 96 13.92 3.70 -17.85
CA PHE A 96 14.31 3.67 -19.26
C PHE A 96 13.13 4.04 -20.16
N SER A 97 13.42 4.48 -21.38
CA SER A 97 12.39 4.63 -22.41
C SER A 97 12.59 3.57 -23.48
N GLU A 98 11.50 3.00 -23.98
CA GLU A 98 11.50 2.29 -25.26
C GLU A 98 10.92 3.25 -26.29
N GLU A 99 11.75 3.54 -27.29
CA GLU A 99 11.30 4.20 -28.51
C GLU A 99 10.52 3.20 -29.34
N ASP A 100 9.45 3.66 -29.96
CA ASP A 100 8.83 2.88 -31.03
C ASP A 100 9.85 2.67 -32.16
N ALA A 101 9.79 1.51 -32.83
CA ALA A 101 10.76 1.22 -33.89
C ALA A 101 10.76 2.34 -34.95
N PRO A 102 11.92 2.81 -35.45
CA PRO A 102 11.98 3.87 -36.44
C PRO A 102 11.07 3.55 -37.64
N GLY A 103 10.04 4.37 -37.86
CA GLY A 103 9.03 4.19 -38.91
C GLY A 103 7.80 3.36 -38.55
N THR A 104 7.59 2.98 -37.28
CA THR A 104 6.29 2.51 -36.76
C THR A 104 5.51 3.60 -36.04
N GLY A 105 6.20 4.63 -35.54
CA GLY A 105 5.59 5.84 -35.01
C GLY A 105 4.70 6.54 -36.04
N ILE A 106 3.56 7.06 -35.59
CA ILE A 106 2.46 7.61 -36.39
C ILE A 106 2.84 8.92 -37.11
N ALA A 107 4.10 9.37 -37.03
CA ALA A 107 4.65 10.51 -37.75
C ALA A 107 4.64 10.30 -39.28
N SER A 108 3.45 10.35 -39.85
CA SER A 108 3.14 10.07 -41.25
C SER A 108 2.75 11.33 -42.00
N SER A 109 2.62 12.45 -41.27
CA SER A 109 2.30 13.76 -41.81
C SER A 109 3.40 14.78 -41.51
N GLU A 110 3.68 15.68 -42.44
CA GLU A 110 4.33 16.96 -42.10
C GLU A 110 3.29 17.75 -41.31
N PRO A 111 3.40 17.79 -39.96
CA PRO A 111 4.49 18.40 -39.21
C PRO A 111 5.29 17.48 -38.26
N GLU A 112 4.90 16.21 -38.12
CA GLU A 112 5.44 15.27 -37.13
C GLU A 112 6.91 14.92 -37.42
N LEU A 113 7.23 14.60 -38.68
CA LEU A 113 8.60 14.34 -39.14
C LEU A 113 9.56 15.52 -38.91
N VAL A 114 9.04 16.75 -39.02
CA VAL A 114 9.84 17.96 -38.86
C VAL A 114 10.15 18.23 -37.38
N ALA A 115 9.31 17.74 -36.45
CA ALA A 115 9.57 17.83 -35.02
C ALA A 115 10.67 16.84 -34.58
N GLU A 116 10.65 15.63 -35.15
CA GLU A 116 11.55 14.53 -34.80
C GLU A 116 12.96 14.73 -35.38
N GLU A 117 13.05 14.88 -36.71
CA GLU A 117 14.31 14.92 -37.46
C GLU A 117 14.79 16.35 -37.74
N GLY A 118 13.91 17.33 -37.57
CA GLY A 118 14.12 18.68 -38.06
C GLY A 118 13.74 18.82 -39.52
N GLY A 119 13.58 20.05 -39.98
CA GLY A 119 13.09 20.27 -41.34
C GLY A 119 12.55 21.67 -41.56
N GLN A 120 11.80 21.84 -42.64
CA GLN A 120 11.21 23.12 -43.01
C GLN A 120 9.75 23.18 -42.57
N VAL A 121 9.41 24.12 -41.69
CA VAL A 121 8.01 24.50 -41.42
C VAL A 121 7.78 25.84 -42.12
N GLY A 122 7.09 25.82 -43.25
CA GLY A 122 6.93 27.00 -44.10
C GLY A 122 8.27 27.47 -44.70
N GLN A 123 8.78 28.63 -44.29
CA GLN A 123 10.08 29.16 -44.73
C GLN A 123 11.19 29.08 -43.65
N GLN A 124 10.87 28.56 -42.47
CA GLN A 124 11.81 28.44 -41.37
C GLN A 124 12.37 27.02 -41.30
N THR A 125 13.69 26.91 -41.17
CA THR A 125 14.32 25.63 -40.82
C THR A 125 14.28 25.50 -39.31
N VAL A 126 13.67 24.43 -38.82
CA VAL A 126 13.64 24.11 -37.40
C VAL A 126 14.58 22.95 -37.15
N ALA A 127 15.41 23.08 -36.11
CA ALA A 127 16.21 21.97 -35.63
C ALA A 127 15.26 20.94 -35.02
N GLY A 128 15.36 19.69 -35.47
CA GLY A 128 14.64 18.60 -34.82
C GLY A 128 15.08 18.46 -33.39
N LEU A 129 14.23 17.88 -32.56
CA LEU A 129 14.61 17.48 -31.21
C LEU A 129 15.76 16.45 -31.24
N GLY A 130 15.93 15.76 -32.37
CA GLY A 130 16.94 14.74 -32.57
C GLY A 130 16.36 13.40 -32.17
N VAL A 131 16.09 12.59 -33.19
CA VAL A 131 15.55 11.21 -33.21
C VAL A 131 16.22 10.18 -32.26
N ASP A 132 17.21 10.56 -31.45
CA ASP A 132 18.15 9.59 -30.87
C ASP A 132 18.71 10.02 -29.49
N LEU A 133 18.27 11.15 -28.91
CA LEU A 133 18.91 11.70 -27.70
C LEU A 133 17.97 12.18 -26.60
N ALA A 134 16.65 12.20 -26.82
CA ALA A 134 15.72 12.69 -25.81
C ALA A 134 15.00 11.50 -25.15
N ASN A 135 15.51 11.05 -24.01
CA ASN A 135 14.85 10.06 -23.18
C ASN A 135 13.52 10.67 -22.69
N LEU A 136 12.37 10.06 -22.99
CA LEU A 136 11.04 10.55 -22.54
C LEU A 136 11.02 10.82 -21.03
N CYS A 137 11.76 10.03 -20.26
CA CYS A 137 11.89 10.20 -18.82
C CYS A 137 12.59 11.53 -18.38
N ASP A 138 13.25 12.27 -19.29
CA ASP A 138 13.74 13.63 -19.05
C ASP A 138 12.66 14.72 -19.22
N HIS A 139 11.46 14.33 -19.62
CA HIS A 139 10.34 15.24 -19.88
C HIS A 139 9.13 14.99 -18.98
N VAL A 140 9.11 13.85 -18.28
CA VAL A 140 8.07 13.49 -17.31
C VAL A 140 8.45 14.02 -15.93
N ASP A 141 7.58 14.83 -15.35
CA ASP A 141 7.64 15.23 -13.96
C ASP A 141 7.00 14.14 -13.11
N MET A 142 7.55 13.93 -11.92
CA MET A 142 6.95 13.05 -10.92
C MET A 142 6.90 13.78 -9.59
N SER A 143 5.73 13.75 -8.98
CA SER A 143 5.52 14.22 -7.63
C SER A 143 5.08 13.03 -6.79
N VAL A 144 5.56 12.97 -5.55
CA VAL A 144 5.26 11.89 -4.60
C VAL A 144 4.59 12.52 -3.39
N TRP A 145 3.45 11.96 -3.00
CA TRP A 145 2.74 12.34 -1.79
C TRP A 145 2.69 11.16 -0.84
N TYR A 146 2.80 11.46 0.44
CA TYR A 146 2.65 10.50 1.50
C TYR A 146 1.86 11.12 2.64
N ASP A 147 0.75 10.47 2.95
CA ASP A 147 -0.09 10.70 4.11
C ASP A 147 0.77 10.44 5.34
N LEU A 148 1.18 11.47 6.06
CA LEU A 148 2.03 11.35 7.24
C LEU A 148 1.18 11.38 8.52
N ASN A 149 0.05 12.08 8.47
CA ASN A 149 -0.82 12.33 9.61
C ASN A 149 -1.81 11.16 9.87
N GLY A 150 -2.04 10.29 8.87
CA GLY A 150 -2.88 9.10 8.90
C GLY A 150 -4.37 9.34 8.68
N ASP A 151 -4.80 10.49 8.17
CA ASP A 151 -6.23 10.82 8.00
C ASP A 151 -6.86 10.24 6.73
N GLY A 152 -6.04 9.64 5.84
CA GLY A 152 -6.49 8.96 4.65
C GLY A 152 -6.73 9.86 3.44
N ASP A 153 -6.14 11.06 3.41
CA ASP A 153 -5.94 11.83 2.17
C ASP A 153 -4.44 12.14 1.92
N VAL A 154 -4.14 13.02 0.96
CA VAL A 154 -2.77 13.45 0.64
C VAL A 154 -2.73 14.90 0.13
N ASP A 155 -3.82 15.65 0.28
CA ASP A 155 -4.00 16.96 -0.34
C ASP A 155 -4.12 18.12 0.66
N ASP A 156 -3.79 17.84 1.93
CA ASP A 156 -3.96 18.77 3.04
C ASP A 156 -2.64 19.13 3.77
N SER A 157 -2.76 19.80 4.93
CA SER A 157 -1.60 20.14 5.76
C SER A 157 -1.23 19.00 6.72
N GLY A 158 -0.03 18.46 6.57
CA GLY A 158 0.45 17.35 7.39
C GLY A 158 1.33 16.40 6.60
N GLU A 159 1.15 16.42 5.28
CA GLU A 159 1.68 15.44 4.35
C GLU A 159 3.07 15.74 3.86
N LEU A 160 3.80 14.67 3.53
CA LEU A 160 5.04 14.82 2.79
C LEU A 160 4.71 14.94 1.31
N ILE A 161 5.08 16.08 0.73
CA ILE A 161 5.02 16.31 -0.71
C ILE A 161 6.45 16.46 -1.22
N VAL A 162 6.91 15.47 -1.99
CA VAL A 162 8.17 15.52 -2.72
C VAL A 162 7.86 15.88 -4.16
N ASP A 163 7.82 17.19 -4.41
CA ASP A 163 7.61 17.72 -5.75
C ASP A 163 8.96 17.76 -6.50
N THR A 164 9.11 16.91 -7.52
CA THR A 164 10.34 16.88 -8.32
C THR A 164 10.09 17.31 -9.74
N LYS A 165 11.10 17.98 -10.30
CA LYS A 165 10.97 18.59 -11.62
C LYS A 165 11.12 17.61 -12.76
N LYS A 166 11.75 16.44 -12.58
CA LYS A 166 11.91 15.37 -13.59
C LYS A 166 12.13 14.00 -12.95
N ILE A 167 11.50 12.97 -13.49
CA ILE A 167 11.67 11.58 -13.02
C ILE A 167 13.12 11.09 -13.20
N SER A 168 13.85 11.56 -14.20
CA SER A 168 15.28 11.26 -14.35
C SER A 168 16.15 11.77 -13.20
N GLN A 169 15.70 12.80 -12.48
CA GLN A 169 16.35 13.29 -11.26
C GLN A 169 16.00 12.45 -10.02
N LEU A 170 14.98 11.61 -10.13
CA LEU A 170 14.57 10.65 -9.11
C LEU A 170 15.20 9.27 -9.29
N ALA A 171 15.82 8.99 -10.44
CA ALA A 171 16.47 7.72 -10.67
C ALA A 171 17.52 7.45 -9.58
N ASP A 172 17.34 6.33 -8.88
CA ASP A 172 18.11 5.87 -7.72
C ASP A 172 18.07 6.81 -6.49
N LEU A 173 17.21 7.84 -6.50
CA LEU A 173 16.98 8.68 -5.33
C LEU A 173 16.11 7.92 -4.33
N ARG A 174 16.71 7.63 -3.19
CA ARG A 174 16.02 7.06 -2.04
C ARG A 174 15.33 8.15 -1.25
N ILE A 175 14.01 8.24 -1.38
CA ILE A 175 13.15 9.20 -0.70
C ILE A 175 12.70 8.59 0.63
N GLU A 176 12.90 9.31 1.74
CA GLU A 176 12.34 8.96 3.04
C GLU A 176 10.92 9.51 3.16
N LEU A 177 9.93 8.63 3.30
CA LEU A 177 8.53 9.01 3.35
C LEU A 177 8.09 9.42 4.76
N GLY A 178 8.59 8.72 5.78
CA GLY A 178 8.24 8.96 7.18
C GLY A 178 7.95 7.67 7.93
N GLU A 179 7.42 7.79 9.15
CA GLU A 179 7.07 6.63 9.97
C GLU A 179 5.76 5.99 9.50
N LEU A 180 5.78 4.66 9.38
CA LEU A 180 4.62 3.80 9.21
C LEU A 180 4.42 3.00 10.51
N PRO A 181 3.43 3.38 11.33
CA PRO A 181 3.19 2.77 12.63
C PRO A 181 2.97 1.26 12.50
N ALA A 182 3.51 0.47 13.43
CA ALA A 182 3.06 -0.91 13.53
C ALA A 182 1.60 -0.93 14.00
N PRO A 183 0.78 -1.84 13.47
CA PRO A 183 -0.60 -1.99 13.89
C PRO A 183 -0.60 -2.44 15.34
N GLU A 184 -1.40 -1.77 16.17
CA GLU A 184 -1.65 -2.19 17.54
C GLU A 184 -2.46 -3.50 17.54
N GLY A 185 -1.73 -4.63 17.53
CA GLY A 185 -2.30 -5.97 17.70
C GLY A 185 -2.75 -6.69 16.42
N SER A 186 -2.20 -6.41 15.23
CA SER A 186 -2.56 -7.20 14.04
C SER A 186 -2.10 -8.65 14.15
N THR A 187 -2.99 -9.58 13.84
CA THR A 187 -2.60 -10.96 13.52
C THR A 187 -2.81 -11.18 12.03
N ALA A 188 -1.74 -11.09 11.25
CA ALA A 188 -1.68 -11.44 9.83
C ALA A 188 -2.00 -12.94 9.52
N GLY A 189 -2.63 -13.68 10.44
CA GLY A 189 -2.83 -15.13 10.39
C GLY A 189 -4.28 -15.65 10.40
N LEU A 190 -5.31 -14.79 10.47
CA LEU A 190 -6.71 -15.21 10.68
C LEU A 190 -7.59 -15.24 9.40
N GLY A 191 -7.01 -15.67 8.28
CA GLY A 191 -7.73 -16.04 7.06
C GLY A 191 -7.57 -15.03 5.93
N GLY A 192 -7.24 -15.50 4.72
CA GLY A 192 -6.92 -14.70 3.54
C GLY A 192 -8.10 -13.96 2.91
N GLY A 193 -8.79 -13.14 3.69
CA GLY A 193 -9.83 -12.21 3.26
C GLY A 193 -9.49 -10.77 3.62
N TRP A 194 -10.23 -9.85 3.01
CA TRP A 194 -10.04 -8.39 3.04
C TRP A 194 -10.33 -7.71 4.38
N GLY A 195 -10.94 -8.44 5.31
CA GLY A 195 -11.33 -7.88 6.57
C GLY A 195 -10.14 -7.59 7.46
N GLN A 196 -10.14 -6.40 8.05
CA GLN A 196 -9.19 -6.00 9.08
C GLN A 196 -9.91 -5.83 10.42
N TYR A 197 -9.13 -5.96 11.49
CA TYR A 197 -9.54 -5.57 12.84
C TYR A 197 -8.39 -4.82 13.50
N PHE A 198 -8.71 -4.01 14.49
CA PHE A 198 -7.74 -3.25 15.27
C PHE A 198 -8.08 -3.31 16.75
N THR A 199 -7.14 -2.89 17.59
CA THR A 199 -7.36 -2.80 19.04
C THR A 199 -7.77 -1.38 19.40
N TYR A 200 -8.72 -1.24 20.32
CA TYR A 200 -9.07 0.03 20.95
C TYR A 200 -8.99 -0.15 22.47
N HIS A 201 -8.28 0.77 23.13
CA HIS A 201 -8.19 0.79 24.59
C HIS A 201 -9.38 1.57 25.17
N VAL A 202 -10.19 0.92 25.99
CA VAL A 202 -11.33 1.54 26.65
C VAL A 202 -10.81 2.52 27.71
N GLY A 203 -10.55 3.75 27.31
CA GLY A 203 -9.99 4.78 28.20
C GLY A 203 -10.99 5.26 29.24
N GLN A 204 -10.52 5.62 30.44
CA GLN A 204 -11.33 6.30 31.45
C GLN A 204 -11.74 7.72 31.04
N ASP A 205 -10.96 8.34 30.14
CA ASP A 205 -11.15 9.74 29.74
C ASP A 205 -12.07 9.90 28.51
N GLY A 206 -12.59 8.79 27.97
CA GLY A 206 -13.47 8.80 26.80
C GLY A 206 -12.81 9.26 25.49
N ALA A 207 -11.48 9.10 25.39
CA ALA A 207 -10.75 9.38 24.16
C ALA A 207 -11.35 8.59 22.99
N CYS A 208 -11.52 9.27 21.86
CA CYS A 208 -12.00 8.65 20.64
C CYS A 208 -10.83 8.28 19.73
N MET A 209 -11.03 7.22 18.94
CA MET A 209 -10.19 6.84 17.81
C MET A 209 -11.01 7.00 16.54
N THR A 210 -10.43 7.52 15.48
CA THR A 210 -11.06 7.56 14.16
C THR A 210 -10.22 6.71 13.22
N CYS A 211 -10.86 5.95 12.35
CA CYS A 211 -10.22 5.11 11.35
C CYS A 211 -10.84 5.42 9.99
N SER A 212 -10.04 5.42 8.93
CA SER A 212 -10.57 5.58 7.57
C SER A 212 -11.36 4.34 7.14
N LEU A 213 -12.45 4.55 6.41
CA LEU A 213 -13.33 3.49 5.91
C LEU A 213 -13.00 3.25 4.45
N MET A 214 -12.18 2.22 4.17
CA MET A 214 -11.61 2.00 2.84
C MET A 214 -12.44 0.98 2.06
N ALA A 215 -13.12 1.43 1.00
CA ALA A 215 -13.76 0.62 -0.02
C ALA A 215 -12.75 0.16 -1.06
N GLY A 216 -12.87 -1.07 -1.57
CA GLY A 216 -12.04 -1.55 -2.68
C GLY A 216 -10.52 -1.48 -2.46
N ARG A 217 -10.05 -1.43 -1.21
CA ARG A 217 -8.66 -1.20 -0.72
C ARG A 217 -8.18 0.25 -0.69
N ASN A 218 -8.53 1.03 -1.70
CA ASN A 218 -7.88 2.33 -1.95
C ASN A 218 -8.86 3.47 -2.17
N ILE A 219 -10.17 3.23 -2.03
CA ILE A 219 -11.18 4.26 -2.14
C ILE A 219 -11.60 4.63 -0.72
N ASN A 220 -11.24 5.83 -0.28
CA ASN A 220 -11.79 6.38 0.96
C ASN A 220 -13.31 6.53 0.77
N ALA A 221 -14.10 5.90 1.65
CA ALA A 221 -15.57 5.94 1.63
C ALA A 221 -16.14 6.66 2.86
N GLY A 222 -15.29 7.17 3.75
CA GLY A 222 -15.67 7.87 4.97
C GLY A 222 -14.78 7.51 6.14
N ALA A 223 -15.33 7.57 7.35
CA ALA A 223 -14.61 7.25 8.56
C ALA A 223 -15.48 6.45 9.54
N VAL A 224 -14.80 5.70 10.43
CA VAL A 224 -15.40 5.07 11.59
C VAL A 224 -14.79 5.68 12.84
N THR A 225 -15.61 6.27 13.69
CA THR A 225 -15.18 6.84 14.97
C THR A 225 -15.63 5.95 16.12
N ILE A 226 -14.70 5.62 17.00
CA ILE A 226 -14.88 4.76 18.16
C ILE A 226 -14.65 5.61 19.40
N CYS A 227 -15.67 5.73 20.25
CA CYS A 227 -15.61 6.45 21.51
C CYS A 227 -16.17 5.59 22.64
N ASN A 228 -15.91 5.96 23.89
CA ASN A 228 -16.59 5.35 25.05
C ASN A 228 -16.88 6.40 26.13
N ASP A 229 -17.89 6.15 26.97
CA ASP A 229 -18.25 7.01 28.11
C ASP A 229 -18.00 6.33 29.47
N GLY A 230 -17.20 5.26 29.47
CA GLY A 230 -16.99 4.37 30.62
C GLY A 230 -18.13 3.39 30.91
N THR A 231 -19.26 3.47 30.20
CA THR A 231 -20.41 2.56 30.32
C THR A 231 -20.74 1.84 29.02
N SER A 232 -20.63 2.54 27.89
CA SER A 232 -20.90 2.02 26.55
C SER A 232 -19.78 2.40 25.59
N LEU A 233 -19.57 1.55 24.59
CA LEU A 233 -18.78 1.82 23.41
C LEU A 233 -19.71 2.34 22.30
N TYR A 234 -19.29 3.40 21.63
CA TYR A 234 -19.98 4.02 20.50
C TYR A 234 -19.12 3.81 19.25
N VAL A 235 -19.68 3.20 18.21
CA VAL A 235 -19.01 3.01 16.92
C VAL A 235 -19.84 3.68 15.84
N HIS A 236 -19.37 4.84 15.38
CA HIS A 236 -20.06 5.71 14.44
C HIS A 236 -19.42 5.59 13.04
N HIS A 237 -20.18 5.09 12.08
CA HIS A 237 -19.82 5.12 10.65
C HIS A 237 -20.33 6.43 10.07
N ASP A 238 -19.47 7.17 9.36
CA ASP A 238 -19.80 8.44 8.71
C ASP A 238 -19.21 8.52 7.30
N THR A 239 -20.10 8.55 6.31
CA THR A 239 -19.76 8.66 4.89
C THR A 239 -20.29 9.96 4.28
N ARG A 240 -20.78 10.91 5.10
CA ARG A 240 -21.42 12.16 4.65
C ARG A 240 -20.52 13.03 3.79
N ALA A 241 -19.24 13.13 4.15
CA ALA A 241 -18.29 14.00 3.46
C ALA A 241 -18.14 13.63 1.97
N LEU A 242 -18.29 12.35 1.66
CA LEU A 242 -18.12 11.80 0.31
C LEU A 242 -19.45 11.48 -0.38
N GLY A 243 -20.57 11.55 0.35
CA GLY A 243 -21.90 11.29 -0.19
C GLY A 243 -22.18 9.81 -0.51
N CYS A 244 -21.34 8.89 -0.03
CA CYS A 244 -21.51 7.46 -0.26
C CYS A 244 -22.63 6.91 0.63
N GLY A 245 -23.75 6.45 0.06
CA GLY A 245 -24.84 5.86 0.85
C GLY A 245 -24.49 4.47 1.36
N MET A 246 -24.85 4.11 2.59
CA MET A 246 -24.68 2.75 3.11
C MET A 246 -25.96 1.92 2.94
N SER A 247 -25.83 0.66 2.52
CA SER A 247 -26.93 -0.32 2.53
C SER A 247 -26.90 -1.20 3.76
N GLU A 248 -25.70 -1.56 4.23
CA GLU A 248 -25.49 -2.44 5.39
C GLU A 248 -24.28 -2.04 6.24
N THR A 249 -24.32 -2.27 7.55
CA THR A 249 -23.14 -2.25 8.44
C THR A 249 -23.01 -3.57 9.21
N HIS A 250 -21.78 -3.97 9.46
CA HIS A 250 -21.41 -5.15 10.24
C HIS A 250 -20.29 -4.77 11.20
N LEU A 251 -20.47 -5.10 12.48
CA LEU A 251 -19.52 -4.72 13.53
C LEU A 251 -19.25 -5.90 14.47
N TYR A 252 -17.97 -6.22 14.61
CA TYR A 252 -17.44 -7.06 15.67
C TYR A 252 -16.78 -6.20 16.73
N VAL A 253 -17.09 -6.47 18.00
CA VAL A 253 -16.40 -5.93 19.17
C VAL A 253 -16.23 -7.06 20.18
N GLY A 254 -15.00 -7.38 20.60
CA GLY A 254 -14.75 -8.49 21.53
C GLY A 254 -13.43 -8.39 22.29
N LYS A 255 -13.24 -9.23 23.31
CA LYS A 255 -12.00 -9.30 24.14
C LYS A 255 -10.86 -10.09 23.49
N ASN A 256 -11.16 -10.79 22.41
CA ASN A 256 -10.20 -11.56 21.62
C ASN A 256 -10.35 -11.20 20.14
N PRO A 257 -9.34 -11.48 19.30
CA PRO A 257 -9.48 -11.30 17.86
C PRO A 257 -10.73 -12.01 17.30
N PRO A 258 -11.40 -11.44 16.28
CA PRO A 258 -12.54 -12.07 15.65
C PRO A 258 -12.18 -13.48 15.14
N PRO A 259 -12.94 -14.53 15.51
CA PRO A 259 -12.68 -15.90 15.05
C PRO A 259 -12.84 -16.10 13.53
N THR A 260 -13.42 -15.13 12.83
CA THR A 260 -13.65 -15.10 11.38
C THR A 260 -13.81 -13.66 10.93
N MET A 261 -13.36 -13.33 9.71
CA MET A 261 -13.57 -12.01 9.09
C MET A 261 -14.79 -11.95 8.17
N ALA A 262 -15.70 -12.94 8.21
CA ALA A 262 -16.93 -12.90 7.43
C ALA A 262 -17.96 -11.95 8.07
N PRO A 263 -18.27 -10.78 7.48
CA PRO A 263 -19.06 -9.72 8.14
C PRO A 263 -20.45 -10.18 8.60
N GLY A 264 -21.14 -10.97 7.78
CA GLY A 264 -22.47 -11.50 8.10
C GLY A 264 -22.50 -12.49 9.29
N LYS A 265 -21.35 -12.79 9.91
CA LYS A 265 -21.24 -13.57 11.15
C LYS A 265 -21.07 -12.71 12.40
N PHE A 266 -20.88 -11.41 12.25
CA PHE A 266 -20.75 -10.48 13.36
C PHE A 266 -22.08 -10.31 14.09
N LEU A 267 -21.99 -9.88 15.35
CA LEU A 267 -23.15 -9.81 16.25
C LEU A 267 -23.94 -8.52 16.06
N CYS A 268 -23.25 -7.40 15.87
CA CYS A 268 -23.85 -6.10 15.63
C CYS A 268 -23.94 -5.89 14.11
N LYS A 269 -25.14 -5.66 13.60
CA LYS A 269 -25.34 -5.39 12.17
C LYS A 269 -26.67 -4.68 11.92
N ASP A 270 -26.67 -3.82 10.91
CA ASP A 270 -27.85 -3.17 10.37
C ASP A 270 -27.90 -3.43 8.86
N GLU A 271 -28.90 -4.16 8.36
CA GLU A 271 -28.98 -4.65 6.98
C GLU A 271 -29.97 -3.84 6.11
N SER A 272 -30.44 -2.68 6.58
CA SER A 272 -31.46 -1.88 5.90
C SER A 272 -31.28 -0.41 6.20
N LEU A 273 -30.14 0.13 5.79
CA LEU A 273 -29.80 1.52 6.00
C LEU A 273 -30.37 2.46 4.92
N ASP A 274 -30.95 1.92 3.83
CA ASP A 274 -31.64 2.66 2.77
C ASP A 274 -30.82 3.86 2.22
N GLY A 275 -29.50 3.70 2.11
CA GLY A 275 -28.59 4.75 1.65
C GLY A 275 -28.22 5.79 2.72
N ALA A 276 -28.44 5.50 4.01
CA ALA A 276 -28.01 6.38 5.10
C ALA A 276 -26.50 6.62 5.02
N THR A 277 -26.08 7.85 5.30
CA THR A 277 -24.67 8.25 5.31
C THR A 277 -24.07 8.30 6.72
N CYS A 278 -24.87 7.93 7.73
CA CYS A 278 -24.39 7.72 9.09
C CYS A 278 -25.09 6.52 9.73
N CYS A 279 -24.36 5.78 10.56
CA CYS A 279 -24.89 4.69 11.37
C CYS A 279 -24.10 4.61 12.68
N GLU A 280 -24.79 4.44 13.82
CA GLU A 280 -24.13 4.31 15.12
C GLU A 280 -24.53 2.99 15.79
N HIS A 281 -23.52 2.24 16.23
CA HIS A 281 -23.70 1.10 17.12
C HIS A 281 -23.36 1.51 18.54
N VAL A 282 -24.27 1.26 19.49
CA VAL A 282 -24.06 1.49 20.92
C VAL A 282 -24.02 0.15 21.63
N ILE A 283 -22.87 -0.22 22.17
CA ILE A 283 -22.64 -1.51 22.83
C ILE A 283 -22.32 -1.27 24.30
N PRO A 284 -23.14 -1.76 25.24
CA PRO A 284 -22.80 -1.70 26.66
C PRO A 284 -21.48 -2.44 26.92
N LEU A 285 -20.54 -1.83 27.65
CA LEU A 285 -19.24 -2.45 27.94
C LEU A 285 -19.39 -3.80 28.67
N SER A 286 -20.44 -3.94 29.49
CA SER A 286 -20.78 -5.20 30.17
C SER A 286 -21.13 -6.35 29.22
N GLU A 287 -21.47 -6.08 27.96
CA GLU A 287 -21.84 -7.07 26.95
C GLU A 287 -20.66 -7.50 26.06
N ILE A 288 -19.58 -6.71 26.03
CA ILE A 288 -18.39 -7.01 25.26
C ILE A 288 -17.58 -8.08 26.01
N CYS A 289 -17.51 -9.28 25.44
CA CYS A 289 -16.86 -10.43 26.07
C CYS A 289 -15.96 -11.17 25.07
N GLU A 290 -15.43 -12.32 25.46
CA GLU A 290 -14.76 -13.23 24.53
C GLU A 290 -15.78 -13.95 23.66
N TYR A 291 -15.48 -14.09 22.38
CA TYR A 291 -16.33 -14.78 21.42
C TYR A 291 -15.61 -15.95 20.74
N GLN A 292 -16.38 -16.99 20.44
CA GLN A 292 -15.93 -18.17 19.72
C GLN A 292 -16.93 -18.57 18.63
N LEU A 293 -16.44 -19.26 17.61
CA LEU A 293 -17.28 -19.78 16.54
C LEU A 293 -17.84 -21.16 16.93
N VAL A 294 -19.14 -21.26 17.18
CA VAL A 294 -19.82 -22.51 17.48
C VAL A 294 -20.81 -22.84 16.37
N ARG A 295 -20.48 -23.86 15.55
CA ARG A 295 -21.27 -24.27 14.37
C ARG A 295 -21.49 -23.11 13.39
N GLY A 296 -20.43 -22.34 13.11
CA GLY A 296 -20.47 -21.25 12.13
C GLY A 296 -21.26 -20.01 12.57
N LYS A 297 -21.51 -19.86 13.89
CA LYS A 297 -22.12 -18.68 14.50
C LYS A 297 -21.24 -18.19 15.65
N MET A 298 -21.07 -16.87 15.73
CA MET A 298 -20.39 -16.21 16.85
C MET A 298 -21.22 -16.42 18.12
N LYS A 299 -20.56 -16.85 19.21
CA LYS A 299 -21.20 -17.00 20.52
C LYS A 299 -20.26 -16.53 21.63
N PRO A 300 -20.79 -15.91 22.69
CA PRO A 300 -20.04 -15.63 23.91
C PRO A 300 -19.39 -16.91 24.46
N VAL A 301 -18.16 -16.79 24.96
CA VAL A 301 -17.52 -17.84 25.76
C VAL A 301 -18.20 -17.85 27.14
N PRO A 302 -18.75 -18.99 27.60
CA PRO A 302 -19.43 -19.06 28.90
C PRO A 302 -18.52 -18.62 30.05
N GLY A 303 -19.01 -17.72 30.89
CA GLY A 303 -18.26 -17.17 32.03
C GLY A 303 -17.31 -16.03 31.68
N SER A 304 -17.25 -15.61 30.41
CA SER A 304 -16.53 -14.39 30.03
C SER A 304 -17.27 -13.17 30.56
N GLU A 305 -16.59 -12.39 31.40
CA GLU A 305 -17.09 -11.12 31.92
C GLU A 305 -16.96 -10.01 30.86
N GLY A 306 -17.79 -8.97 31.01
CA GLY A 306 -17.73 -7.75 30.22
C GLY A 306 -16.37 -7.04 30.29
N VAL A 307 -16.20 -6.00 29.48
CA VAL A 307 -15.02 -5.12 29.60
C VAL A 307 -15.27 -3.97 30.55
N VAL A 308 -14.19 -3.47 31.13
CA VAL A 308 -14.18 -2.28 31.98
C VAL A 308 -13.16 -1.27 31.47
N PRO A 309 -13.24 0.01 31.87
CA PRO A 309 -12.21 0.99 31.53
C PRO A 309 -10.81 0.51 31.93
N GLY A 310 -9.87 0.56 30.98
CA GLY A 310 -8.51 0.01 31.06
C GLY A 310 -8.29 -1.22 30.20
N ASP A 311 -9.36 -1.96 29.84
CA ASP A 311 -9.27 -3.12 28.95
C ASP A 311 -9.02 -2.71 27.49
N ALA A 312 -8.42 -3.60 26.72
CA ALA A 312 -8.35 -3.52 25.26
C ALA A 312 -9.47 -4.37 24.63
N VAL A 313 -10.08 -3.86 23.57
CA VAL A 313 -11.07 -4.58 22.74
C VAL A 313 -10.62 -4.65 21.30
N TYR A 314 -11.01 -5.71 20.62
CA TYR A 314 -10.78 -5.94 19.20
C TYR A 314 -12.02 -5.52 18.42
N ILE A 315 -11.84 -4.64 17.45
CA ILE A 315 -12.91 -4.05 16.64
C ILE A 315 -12.68 -4.38 15.17
N ALA A 316 -13.70 -4.90 14.51
CA ALA A 316 -13.76 -5.01 13.06
C ALA A 316 -15.07 -4.38 12.57
N ALA A 317 -14.95 -3.23 11.90
CA ALA A 317 -16.07 -2.48 11.37
C ALA A 317 -16.07 -2.56 9.84
N HIS A 318 -17.23 -2.86 9.28
CA HIS A 318 -17.45 -3.06 7.85
C HIS A 318 -18.77 -2.43 7.45
N CYS A 319 -18.84 -1.87 6.25
CA CYS A 319 -20.11 -1.50 5.64
C CYS A 319 -20.13 -1.79 4.15
N VAL A 320 -21.33 -1.91 3.59
CA VAL A 320 -21.56 -1.90 2.15
C VAL A 320 -21.95 -0.49 1.76
N VAL A 321 -21.15 0.13 0.90
CA VAL A 321 -21.33 1.51 0.42
C VAL A 321 -21.68 1.52 -1.07
N ASP A 322 -22.53 2.45 -1.48
CA ASP A 322 -22.79 2.77 -2.87
C ASP A 322 -21.86 3.93 -3.28
N ILE A 323 -20.95 3.64 -4.22
CA ILE A 323 -20.05 4.61 -4.84
C ILE A 323 -20.37 4.62 -6.34
N ASP A 324 -20.90 5.73 -6.82
CA ASP A 324 -21.28 5.94 -8.23
C ASP A 324 -22.23 4.85 -8.81
N GLY A 325 -23.17 4.36 -7.99
CA GLY A 325 -24.15 3.35 -8.39
C GLY A 325 -23.61 1.92 -8.33
N ARG A 326 -22.46 1.70 -7.67
CA ARG A 326 -21.84 0.39 -7.47
C ARG A 326 -21.69 0.11 -5.99
N GLU A 327 -22.12 -1.08 -5.57
CA GLU A 327 -21.90 -1.55 -4.21
C GLU A 327 -20.46 -2.00 -4.03
N GLU A 328 -19.79 -1.43 -3.03
CA GLU A 328 -18.43 -1.78 -2.61
C GLU A 328 -18.41 -2.18 -1.14
N THR A 329 -17.50 -3.08 -0.77
CA THR A 329 -17.28 -3.46 0.62
C THR A 329 -16.19 -2.57 1.22
N ALA A 330 -16.54 -1.78 2.24
CA ALA A 330 -15.61 -0.94 2.94
C ALA A 330 -15.29 -1.48 4.34
N TRP A 331 -14.03 -1.37 4.74
CA TRP A 331 -13.54 -1.79 6.05
C TRP A 331 -12.85 -0.64 6.76
N ALA A 332 -13.07 -0.53 8.07
CA ALA A 332 -12.31 0.39 8.88
C ALA A 332 -10.86 -0.07 8.97
N THR A 333 -9.95 0.79 8.54
CA THR A 333 -8.52 0.56 8.56
C THR A 333 -7.90 1.54 9.57
N PRO A 334 -7.16 1.05 10.58
CA PRO A 334 -6.55 1.92 11.58
C PRO A 334 -5.47 2.81 10.96
N ASP A 335 -5.18 3.93 11.63
CA ASP A 335 -4.15 4.93 11.32
C ASP A 335 -2.71 4.36 11.32
N SER A 336 -2.50 3.04 11.32
CA SER A 336 -1.22 2.44 10.97
C SER A 336 -1.02 2.33 9.46
N ALA A 337 -2.09 2.49 8.68
CA ALA A 337 -2.00 2.58 7.23
C ALA A 337 -1.72 4.04 6.80
N ARG A 338 -0.99 4.21 5.71
CA ARG A 338 -0.62 5.52 5.16
C ARG A 338 -0.89 5.50 3.66
N LEU A 339 -1.63 6.48 3.16
CA LEU A 339 -1.82 6.64 1.73
C LEU A 339 -0.51 7.13 1.08
N PHE A 340 -0.12 6.47 0.00
CA PHE A 340 1.00 6.86 -0.84
C PHE A 340 0.46 7.11 -2.24
N ARG A 341 0.68 8.30 -2.77
CA ARG A 341 0.26 8.70 -4.11
C ARG A 341 1.48 9.08 -4.92
N ILE A 342 1.52 8.61 -6.15
CA ILE A 342 2.35 9.26 -7.17
C ILE A 342 1.45 10.01 -8.14
N ALA A 343 1.98 11.10 -8.67
CA ALA A 343 1.47 11.72 -9.86
C ALA A 343 2.59 11.88 -10.85
N VAL A 344 2.27 11.53 -12.09
CA VAL A 344 3.14 11.82 -13.23
C VAL A 344 2.47 12.88 -14.07
N HIS A 345 3.30 13.79 -14.59
CA HIS A 345 2.85 14.91 -15.38
C HIS A 345 3.83 15.12 -16.53
N MET A 346 3.32 15.03 -17.76
CA MET A 346 4.13 15.35 -18.94
C MET A 346 4.10 16.87 -19.14
N GLN A 347 5.27 17.50 -18.96
CA GLN A 347 5.37 18.95 -19.17
C GLN A 347 5.08 19.28 -20.63
N GLN A 348 4.23 20.29 -20.80
CA GLN A 348 4.21 21.03 -22.03
C GLN A 348 5.44 21.94 -22.08
N LEU A 349 6.38 21.67 -23.00
CA LEU A 349 7.45 22.64 -23.27
C LEU A 349 6.88 23.66 -24.26
N GLU A 350 6.74 24.90 -23.82
CA GLU A 350 6.54 26.02 -24.73
C GLU A 350 7.91 26.43 -25.28
N ASP A 351 8.06 26.50 -26.61
CA ASP A 351 9.19 27.21 -27.20
C ASP A 351 8.87 28.72 -27.16
N PRO A 352 9.52 29.51 -26.29
CA PRO A 352 9.24 30.94 -26.15
C PRO A 352 9.59 31.75 -27.40
N ASN A 353 10.35 31.18 -28.35
CA ASN A 353 10.71 31.81 -29.62
C ASN A 353 9.84 31.34 -30.79
N TRP A 354 8.79 30.54 -30.55
CA TRP A 354 7.90 30.05 -31.59
C TRP A 354 7.03 31.19 -32.13
N THR A 355 7.38 31.70 -33.30
CA THR A 355 6.69 32.84 -33.95
C THR A 355 5.60 32.43 -34.96
N SER A 356 5.34 31.13 -35.13
CA SER A 356 4.41 30.62 -36.14
C SER A 356 3.04 30.23 -35.55
N ASP A 357 2.29 29.34 -36.19
CA ASP A 357 0.91 28.96 -35.83
C ASP A 357 0.78 28.62 -34.34
N GLU A 358 -0.14 29.29 -33.62
CA GLU A 358 -0.39 29.05 -32.18
C GLU A 358 -0.85 27.62 -31.90
N SER A 359 -1.41 26.91 -32.88
CA SER A 359 -1.76 25.49 -32.77
C SER A 359 -0.56 24.55 -32.85
N LEU A 360 0.62 25.05 -33.22
CA LEU A 360 1.88 24.28 -33.29
C LEU A 360 2.86 24.64 -32.17
N LYS A 361 2.52 25.56 -31.25
CA LYS A 361 3.38 25.89 -30.10
C LYS A 361 3.53 24.75 -29.08
N TRP A 362 2.79 23.66 -29.25
CA TRP A 362 2.68 22.51 -28.34
C TRP A 362 3.63 21.36 -28.71
N TRP A 363 4.75 21.72 -29.35
CA TRP A 363 5.51 20.89 -30.29
C TRP A 363 6.40 19.74 -29.75
N PRO A 364 6.72 19.59 -28.45
CA PRO A 364 7.43 18.39 -28.01
C PRO A 364 6.51 17.18 -27.82
N THR A 365 5.22 17.39 -27.61
CA THR A 365 4.33 16.30 -27.19
C THR A 365 3.88 15.38 -28.31
N ASN A 366 4.05 15.79 -29.57
CA ASN A 366 3.83 14.91 -30.71
C ASN A 366 5.06 14.05 -31.05
N ALA A 367 6.27 14.46 -30.61
CA ALA A 367 7.51 13.74 -30.90
C ALA A 367 7.66 12.44 -30.08
N TYR A 368 6.87 12.30 -29.01
CA TYR A 368 6.87 11.11 -28.14
C TYR A 368 5.57 10.30 -28.28
N GLN A 369 4.79 10.50 -29.35
CA GLN A 369 3.60 9.68 -29.59
C GLN A 369 4.02 8.25 -29.93
N GLY A 370 3.61 7.29 -29.11
CA GLY A 370 3.98 5.87 -29.19
C GLY A 370 5.12 5.48 -28.24
N ASP A 371 5.90 6.45 -27.75
CA ASP A 371 7.01 6.16 -26.84
C ASP A 371 6.53 5.79 -25.44
N THR A 372 7.30 4.93 -24.80
CA THR A 372 6.97 4.42 -23.47
C THR A 372 8.13 4.62 -22.50
N CYS A 373 7.89 5.21 -21.32
CA CYS A 373 8.90 5.36 -20.27
C CYS A 373 8.60 4.40 -19.10
N PHE A 374 9.48 3.48 -18.81
CA PHE A 374 9.34 2.50 -17.74
C PHE A 374 10.14 2.94 -16.50
N PHE A 375 9.62 2.65 -15.32
CA PHE A 375 10.32 2.83 -14.06
C PHE A 375 9.76 1.88 -13.00
N ASP A 376 10.59 1.54 -12.02
CA ASP A 376 10.23 0.71 -10.88
C ASP A 376 10.16 1.52 -9.59
N LEU A 377 9.17 1.23 -8.74
CA LEU A 377 9.14 1.68 -7.35
C LEU A 377 9.58 0.56 -6.39
N LEU A 378 10.68 0.80 -5.70
CA LEU A 378 11.19 -0.04 -4.61
C LEU A 378 10.79 0.58 -3.27
N PHE A 379 9.99 -0.15 -2.48
CA PHE A 379 9.65 0.26 -1.11
C PHE A 379 10.53 -0.47 -0.08
N GLU A 380 10.97 0.23 0.95
CA GLU A 380 11.73 -0.33 2.06
C GLU A 380 11.14 0.11 3.40
N LEU A 381 11.18 -0.75 4.42
CA LEU A 381 10.80 -0.40 5.80
C LEU A 381 12.02 -0.60 6.72
N ASN A 382 12.48 0.46 7.39
CA ASN A 382 13.66 0.48 8.27
C ASN A 382 14.91 -0.18 7.63
N GLN A 383 15.24 0.16 6.39
CA GLN A 383 16.40 -0.38 5.66
C GLN A 383 16.35 -1.90 5.36
N THR A 384 15.23 -2.56 5.64
CA THR A 384 14.97 -3.93 5.16
C THR A 384 14.32 -3.82 3.77
N ARG A 385 15.00 -4.35 2.74
CA ARG A 385 14.59 -4.17 1.33
C ARG A 385 13.41 -5.06 0.94
N PHE A 386 12.41 -4.48 0.27
CA PHE A 386 11.32 -5.20 -0.39
C PHE A 386 11.22 -4.76 -1.88
N ALA A 387 11.96 -5.41 -2.79
CA ALA A 387 11.99 -5.02 -4.20
C ALA A 387 10.75 -5.44 -5.01
N ARG A 388 10.30 -4.55 -5.93
CA ARG A 388 9.21 -4.77 -6.91
C ARG A 388 9.50 -4.07 -8.25
N HIS A 389 8.89 -4.56 -9.33
CA HIS A 389 9.03 -4.13 -10.73
C HIS A 389 7.70 -3.57 -11.26
N TRP A 390 7.72 -2.54 -12.13
CA TRP A 390 6.57 -1.80 -12.62
C TRP A 390 6.74 -1.42 -14.11
N THR A 391 5.63 -1.22 -14.83
CA THR A 391 5.62 -1.05 -16.29
C THR A 391 4.60 0.04 -16.70
N TRP A 392 4.99 0.98 -17.56
CA TRP A 392 4.12 1.99 -18.19
C TRP A 392 4.02 1.64 -19.70
N ASN A 393 2.94 1.96 -20.44
CA ASN A 393 2.78 1.74 -21.89
C ASN A 393 1.89 2.85 -22.50
N MET A 394 2.21 3.32 -23.71
CA MET A 394 1.40 4.26 -24.50
C MET A 394 1.04 3.73 -25.90
N ASP A 395 0.35 2.57 -26.05
CA ASP A 395 -0.66 2.37 -27.12
C ASP A 395 -1.47 1.04 -27.09
N ASP A 396 -2.55 1.03 -27.87
CA ASP A 396 -3.70 0.10 -27.93
C ASP A 396 -3.37 -1.40 -27.98
N GLY A 397 -3.57 -2.07 -26.83
CA GLY A 397 -4.03 -3.45 -26.75
C GLY A 397 -3.05 -4.56 -27.18
N LEU A 398 -2.15 -4.95 -26.27
CA LEU A 398 -1.87 -6.37 -25.97
C LEU A 398 -1.08 -6.49 -24.66
N HIS A 399 -1.59 -7.26 -23.71
CA HIS A 399 -0.93 -7.55 -22.44
C HIS A 399 0.31 -8.43 -22.63
N PHE A 400 1.43 -8.04 -22.02
CA PHE A 400 2.54 -8.94 -21.72
C PHE A 400 3.01 -8.79 -20.27
N LEU A 401 2.83 -9.89 -19.53
CA LEU A 401 3.47 -10.22 -18.27
C LEU A 401 4.81 -10.89 -18.59
N VAL A 402 5.96 -10.36 -18.18
CA VAL A 402 7.23 -11.12 -18.22
C VAL A 402 8.17 -10.83 -17.03
N VAL A 403 8.16 -11.80 -16.10
CA VAL A 403 9.27 -12.57 -15.51
C VAL A 403 10.43 -11.86 -14.80
N ASP A 404 10.45 -12.05 -13.48
CA ASP A 404 11.59 -12.37 -12.60
C ASP A 404 12.95 -12.48 -13.31
N ARG A 405 13.74 -11.41 -13.26
CA ARG A 405 15.19 -11.54 -13.24
C ARG A 405 15.61 -11.64 -11.79
N GLY A 406 15.86 -12.88 -11.36
CA GLY A 406 16.51 -13.16 -10.09
C GLY A 406 17.80 -12.33 -9.92
N PRO A 407 18.28 -12.22 -8.68
CA PRO A 407 19.40 -11.33 -8.35
C PRO A 407 20.68 -11.71 -9.13
N PRO A 408 21.59 -10.74 -9.37
CA PRO A 408 22.85 -10.99 -10.08
C PRO A 408 23.73 -12.06 -9.43
#